data_AF-A0A6N4WYW8-F1
#
_entry.id   AF-A0A6N4WYW8-F1
#
_cell.length_a   1.000
_cell.length_b   1.000
_cell.length_c   1.000
_cell.angle_alpha   90.00
_cell.angle_beta   90.00
_cell.angle_gamma   90.00
#
_symmetry.space_group_name_H-M   'P 1'
#
loop_
_entity.id
_entity.type
_entity.pdbx_description
1 polymer ?
#
loop_
_entity_poly.entity_id
_entity_poly.type
_entity_poly.pdbx_seq_one_letter_code
_entity_poly.pdbx_strand_id
1 'polypeptide(L)'
;MKSQNSTTIKTLTTFACFSAMALLNACTPKAELEPGLDELSARFQAANKADTIEPMLDLYYLEGCDKMITSRLKGALNFELGFPIERIEFEPLSGASEETIEFTYNGASYGPSLEPRYRMKVLYAVEDRFTSLFTVGKNPKGEWQIICAKPKPPLRY
;
A
#
# COMPACT_ATOMS: atom_id res chain seq x y z
N MET A 1 -35.06 75.36 -12.77
CA MET A 1 -36.25 75.13 -13.64
C MET A 1 -36.80 73.74 -13.32
N LYS A 2 -38.12 73.61 -13.23
CA LYS A 2 -38.90 72.47 -12.69
C LYS A 2 -38.74 71.15 -13.45
N SER A 3 -38.99 70.04 -12.73
CA SER A 3 -39.86 68.89 -13.08
C SER A 3 -39.18 67.58 -12.63
N GLN A 4 -39.53 66.92 -11.52
CA GLN A 4 -40.74 66.11 -11.21
C GLN A 4 -41.04 64.94 -12.17
N ASN A 5 -41.34 63.80 -11.52
CA ASN A 5 -42.11 62.62 -11.95
C ASN A 5 -41.30 61.46 -12.56
N SER A 6 -41.62 60.19 -12.37
CA SER A 6 -42.48 59.46 -11.42
C SER A 6 -42.20 57.97 -11.67
N THR A 7 -42.43 57.18 -10.63
CA THR A 7 -42.59 55.73 -10.49
C THR A 7 -42.77 54.89 -11.76
N THR A 8 -42.03 53.78 -11.87
CA THR A 8 -42.57 52.54 -12.42
C THR A 8 -41.99 51.34 -11.65
N ILE A 9 -42.81 50.79 -10.75
CA ILE A 9 -42.62 49.46 -10.18
C ILE A 9 -43.10 48.46 -11.24
N LYS A 10 -42.27 47.49 -11.59
CA LYS A 10 -42.71 46.24 -12.23
C LYS A 10 -42.33 45.05 -11.37
N THR A 11 -43.35 44.22 -11.24
CA THR A 11 -43.61 43.12 -10.32
C THR A 11 -42.88 41.83 -10.71
N LEU A 12 -42.48 41.07 -9.69
CA LEU A 12 -42.23 39.61 -9.57
C LEU A 12 -41.79 38.78 -10.80
N THR A 13 -40.78 37.92 -10.60
CA THR A 13 -40.97 36.45 -10.57
C THR A 13 -39.72 35.71 -10.06
N THR A 14 -40.00 34.60 -9.37
CA THR A 14 -39.18 33.77 -8.47
C THR A 14 -38.32 32.73 -9.20
N PHE A 15 -37.46 32.02 -8.44
CA PHE A 15 -36.68 30.79 -8.73
C PHE A 15 -35.29 31.03 -9.36
N ALA A 16 -34.19 30.38 -8.99
CA ALA A 16 -33.95 29.19 -8.19
C ALA A 16 -32.51 29.22 -7.61
N CYS A 17 -32.27 28.39 -6.60
CA CYS A 17 -30.99 28.05 -5.99
C CYS A 17 -29.79 28.04 -6.95
N PHE A 18 -28.72 28.75 -6.58
CA PHE A 18 -27.35 28.37 -6.92
C PHE A 18 -26.53 28.23 -5.64
N SER A 19 -26.98 27.31 -4.78
CA SER A 19 -26.14 26.64 -3.80
C SER A 19 -25.52 25.44 -4.50
N ALA A 20 -24.28 25.55 -4.99
CA ALA A 20 -23.32 24.45 -5.19
C ALA A 20 -22.19 24.89 -6.13
N MET A 21 -21.09 25.41 -5.60
CA MET A 21 -19.77 25.35 -6.26
C MET A 21 -18.66 25.72 -5.27
N ALA A 22 -18.43 24.83 -4.29
CA ALA A 22 -17.23 24.88 -3.46
C ALA A 22 -16.85 23.48 -2.93
N LEU A 23 -16.95 22.45 -3.77
CA LEU A 23 -16.45 21.10 -3.47
C LEU A 23 -15.50 20.62 -4.58
N LEU A 24 -14.46 21.38 -4.86
CA LEU A 24 -13.36 20.96 -5.73
C LEU A 24 -12.05 21.52 -5.20
N ASN A 25 -11.53 20.97 -4.10
CA ASN A 25 -10.10 20.97 -3.79
C ASN A 25 -9.74 20.03 -2.63
N ALA A 26 -10.32 18.82 -2.62
CA ALA A 26 -9.70 17.71 -1.90
C ALA A 26 -8.80 16.92 -2.88
N CYS A 27 -7.97 17.62 -3.66
CA CYS A 27 -6.75 17.02 -4.18
C CYS A 27 -5.78 16.99 -3.00
N THR A 28 -5.91 15.96 -2.16
CA THR A 28 -4.90 15.67 -1.15
C THR A 28 -3.57 15.53 -1.90
N PRO A 29 -2.52 16.28 -1.54
CA PRO A 29 -1.21 16.04 -2.15
C PRO A 29 -0.89 14.56 -1.93
N LYS A 30 -0.59 13.84 -3.01
CA LYS A 30 -0.09 12.47 -2.93
C LYS A 30 1.15 12.57 -2.03
N ALA A 31 1.05 12.07 -0.80
CA ALA A 31 2.12 12.16 0.16
C ALA A 31 3.40 11.67 -0.54
N GLU A 32 4.45 12.49 -0.50
CA GLU A 32 5.71 12.12 -1.10
C GLU A 32 6.20 10.85 -0.41
N LEU A 33 6.42 9.81 -1.21
CA LEU A 33 6.86 8.52 -0.70
C LEU A 33 8.22 8.67 -0.04
N GLU A 34 8.46 7.87 1.01
CA GLU A 34 9.77 7.88 1.64
C GLU A 34 10.89 7.44 0.68
N PRO A 35 12.09 8.06 0.77
CA PRO A 35 13.22 7.69 -0.06
C PRO A 35 13.58 6.20 0.02
N GLY A 36 14.06 5.64 -1.09
CA GLY A 36 14.54 4.27 -1.20
C GLY A 36 13.50 3.21 -1.59
N LEU A 37 12.21 3.56 -1.67
CA LEU A 37 11.17 2.63 -2.15
C LEU A 37 11.36 2.26 -3.63
N ASP A 38 11.85 3.20 -4.45
CA ASP A 38 12.20 2.93 -5.85
C ASP A 38 13.35 1.91 -5.98
N GLU A 39 14.30 1.91 -5.04
CA GLU A 39 15.38 0.92 -5.01
C GLU A 39 14.83 -0.47 -4.68
N LEU A 40 13.90 -0.58 -3.72
CA LEU A 40 13.21 -1.84 -3.44
C LEU A 40 12.43 -2.33 -4.67
N SER A 41 11.73 -1.44 -5.38
CA SER A 41 11.03 -1.77 -6.62
C SER A 41 11.99 -2.32 -7.69
N ALA A 42 13.13 -1.66 -7.91
CA ALA A 42 14.13 -2.10 -8.86
C ALA A 42 14.71 -3.48 -8.50
N ARG A 43 15.02 -3.70 -7.22
CA ARG A 43 15.49 -5.00 -6.70
C ARG A 43 14.43 -6.10 -6.87
N PHE A 44 13.17 -5.79 -6.63
CA PHE A 44 12.06 -6.73 -6.85
C PHE A 44 11.93 -7.12 -8.32
N GLN A 45 12.01 -6.16 -9.24
CA GLN A 45 11.95 -6.46 -10.68
C GLN A 45 13.12 -7.35 -11.13
N ALA A 46 14.31 -7.11 -10.60
CA ALA A 46 15.48 -7.95 -10.88
C ALA A 46 15.28 -9.37 -10.30
N ALA A 47 14.87 -9.47 -9.04
CA ALA A 47 14.62 -10.75 -8.37
C ALA A 47 13.51 -11.57 -9.03
N ASN A 48 12.44 -10.92 -9.51
CA ASN A 48 11.33 -11.58 -10.21
C ASN A 48 11.75 -12.25 -11.53
N LYS A 49 12.86 -11.80 -12.12
CA LYS A 49 13.42 -12.31 -13.38
C LYS A 49 14.61 -13.26 -13.16
N ALA A 50 15.00 -13.51 -11.92
CA ALA A 50 16.14 -14.37 -11.63
C ALA A 50 15.81 -15.85 -11.90
N ASP A 51 16.82 -16.61 -12.30
CA ASP A 51 16.68 -18.06 -12.56
C ASP A 51 16.46 -18.89 -11.28
N THR A 52 16.72 -18.28 -10.12
CA THR A 52 16.62 -18.93 -8.82
C THR A 52 15.82 -18.08 -7.84
N ILE A 53 15.36 -18.70 -6.75
CA ILE A 53 14.47 -18.08 -5.76
C ILE A 53 15.21 -17.17 -4.77
N GLU A 54 16.52 -17.36 -4.61
CA GLU A 54 17.35 -16.69 -3.61
C GLU A 54 17.29 -15.15 -3.70
N PRO A 55 17.40 -14.52 -4.89
CA PRO A 55 17.29 -13.06 -5.00
C PRO A 55 15.94 -12.52 -4.52
N MET A 56 14.85 -13.28 -4.67
CA MET A 56 13.55 -12.89 -4.15
C MET A 56 13.50 -13.03 -2.63
N LEU A 57 14.06 -14.11 -2.08
CA LEU A 57 14.13 -14.32 -0.63
C LEU A 57 14.94 -13.23 0.09
N ASP A 58 16.00 -12.72 -0.55
CA ASP A 58 16.83 -11.65 0.01
C ASP A 58 16.08 -10.31 0.18
N LEU A 59 14.92 -10.15 -0.45
CA LEU A 59 14.05 -8.99 -0.25
C LEU A 59 13.22 -9.08 1.04
N TYR A 60 13.11 -10.26 1.64
CA TYR A 60 12.34 -10.47 2.86
C TYR A 60 13.23 -10.32 4.10
N TYR A 61 12.69 -9.68 5.15
CA TYR A 61 13.37 -9.64 6.44
C TYR A 61 13.05 -10.91 7.25
N LEU A 62 13.89 -11.94 7.08
CA LEU A 62 13.71 -13.28 7.65
C LEU A 62 14.24 -13.44 9.08
N GLU A 63 14.85 -12.41 9.68
CA GLU A 63 15.40 -12.49 11.03
C GLU A 63 14.30 -12.79 12.05
N GLY A 64 14.50 -13.86 12.83
CA GLY A 64 13.53 -14.35 13.80
C GLY A 64 12.33 -15.10 13.21
N CYS A 65 12.19 -15.19 11.87
CA CYS A 65 11.20 -16.07 11.24
C CYS A 65 11.65 -17.54 11.44
N ASP A 66 10.70 -18.43 11.77
CA ASP A 66 11.02 -19.85 12.01
C ASP A 66 11.20 -20.62 10.68
N LYS A 67 11.73 -21.85 10.75
CA LYS A 67 11.97 -22.69 9.56
C LYS A 67 10.69 -23.03 8.80
N MET A 68 9.57 -23.20 9.50
CA MET A 68 8.29 -23.54 8.89
C MET A 68 7.76 -22.35 8.08
N ILE A 69 7.76 -21.14 8.65
CA ILE A 69 7.36 -19.91 7.93
C ILE A 69 8.27 -19.69 6.73
N THR A 70 9.58 -19.82 6.92
CA THR A 70 10.54 -19.66 5.82
C THR A 70 10.30 -20.68 4.70
N SER A 71 10.00 -21.94 5.04
CA SER A 71 9.67 -22.98 4.05
C SER A 71 8.36 -22.71 3.32
N ARG A 72 7.33 -22.20 4.01
CA ARG A 72 6.04 -21.83 3.41
C ARG A 72 6.20 -20.66 2.44
N LEU A 73 6.96 -19.65 2.84
CA LEU A 73 7.29 -18.50 1.99
C LEU A 73 7.98 -18.96 0.70
N LYS A 74 9.03 -19.79 0.81
CA LYS A 74 9.70 -20.38 -0.36
C LYS A 74 8.74 -21.11 -1.29
N GLY A 75 7.83 -21.90 -0.70
CA GLY A 75 6.81 -22.62 -1.44
C GLY A 75 5.88 -21.67 -2.22
N ALA A 76 5.35 -20.64 -1.56
CA ALA A 76 4.45 -19.66 -2.20
C ALA A 76 5.15 -18.91 -3.34
N LEU A 77 6.36 -18.42 -3.11
CA LEU A 77 7.10 -17.65 -4.11
C LEU A 77 7.44 -18.45 -5.37
N ASN A 78 7.77 -19.74 -5.24
CA ASN A 78 8.07 -20.58 -6.41
C ASN A 78 6.89 -20.68 -7.41
N PHE A 79 5.65 -20.43 -6.97
CA PHE A 79 4.48 -20.43 -7.85
C PHE A 79 4.14 -19.05 -8.42
N GLU A 80 4.72 -17.97 -7.87
CA GLU A 80 4.39 -16.58 -8.22
C GLU A 80 5.47 -15.90 -9.07
N LEU A 81 6.69 -16.46 -9.14
CA LEU A 81 7.80 -15.87 -9.87
C LEU A 81 7.68 -16.00 -11.40
N GLY A 82 8.30 -15.05 -12.11
CA GLY A 82 8.48 -15.11 -13.57
C GLY A 82 7.36 -14.45 -14.38
N PHE A 83 6.25 -14.04 -13.74
CA PHE A 83 5.25 -13.24 -14.44
C PHE A 83 5.81 -11.86 -14.81
N PRO A 84 5.53 -11.35 -16.02
CA PRO A 84 5.96 -10.02 -16.42
C PRO A 84 5.29 -8.97 -15.54
N ILE A 85 6.09 -8.11 -14.92
CA ILE A 85 5.58 -7.01 -14.08
C ILE A 85 5.22 -5.83 -14.98
N GLU A 86 3.97 -5.36 -14.89
CA GLU A 86 3.51 -4.12 -15.53
C GLU A 86 4.04 -2.91 -14.74
N ARG A 87 3.78 -2.89 -13.43
CA ARG A 87 4.23 -1.81 -12.54
C ARG A 87 4.23 -2.23 -11.07
N ILE A 88 4.99 -1.48 -10.27
CA ILE A 88 5.04 -1.58 -8.81
C ILE A 88 4.62 -0.24 -8.22
N GLU A 89 3.69 -0.25 -7.27
CA GLU A 89 3.19 0.93 -6.58
C GLU A 89 3.37 0.79 -5.07
N PHE A 90 3.54 1.93 -4.39
CA PHE A 90 3.55 2.00 -2.93
C PHE A 90 2.47 2.96 -2.43
N GLU A 91 1.79 2.56 -1.36
CA GLU A 91 0.79 3.36 -0.67
C GLU A 91 1.00 3.27 0.85
N PRO A 92 0.81 4.36 1.62
CA PRO A 92 0.79 4.29 3.07
C PRO A 92 -0.27 3.29 3.55
N LEU A 93 0.00 2.60 4.65
CA LEU A 93 -0.96 1.67 5.25
C LEU A 93 -2.20 2.43 5.73
N SER A 94 -3.37 1.92 5.38
CA SER A 94 -4.67 2.46 5.77
C SER A 94 -5.12 1.99 7.17
N GLY A 95 -4.48 0.96 7.71
CA GLY A 95 -4.92 0.22 8.89
C GLY A 95 -5.88 -0.92 8.59
N ALA A 96 -6.03 -1.30 7.31
CA ALA A 96 -6.92 -2.40 6.92
C ALA A 96 -6.42 -3.75 7.45
N SER A 97 -7.34 -4.67 7.74
CA SER A 97 -7.00 -5.94 8.40
C SER A 97 -5.98 -6.77 7.62
N GLU A 98 -6.07 -6.75 6.29
CA GLU A 98 -5.19 -7.41 5.35
C GLU A 98 -3.78 -6.80 5.26
N GLU A 99 -3.56 -5.63 5.87
CA GLU A 99 -2.24 -5.00 6.02
C GLU A 99 -1.52 -5.49 7.28
N THR A 100 -2.26 -6.11 8.21
CA THR A 100 -1.73 -6.67 9.44
C THR A 100 -1.18 -8.07 9.22
N ILE A 101 -0.08 -8.40 9.90
CA ILE A 101 0.50 -9.74 9.89
C ILE A 101 0.43 -10.25 11.33
N GLU A 102 -0.78 -10.64 11.76
CA GLU A 102 -1.02 -11.21 13.08
C GLU A 102 -1.93 -12.43 12.97
N PHE A 103 -1.46 -13.58 13.48
CA PHE A 103 -2.27 -14.79 13.53
C PHE A 103 -1.77 -15.75 14.61
N THR A 104 -2.59 -16.75 14.94
CA THR A 104 -2.21 -17.86 15.81
C THR A 104 -2.22 -19.16 15.02
N TYR A 105 -1.17 -19.96 15.14
CA TYR A 105 -1.07 -21.28 14.55
C TYR A 105 -0.46 -22.26 15.55
N ASN A 106 -1.12 -23.39 15.78
CA ASN A 106 -0.70 -24.41 16.76
C ASN A 106 -0.37 -23.84 18.15
N GLY A 107 -1.17 -22.88 18.63
CA GLY A 107 -0.97 -22.24 19.94
C GLY A 107 0.16 -21.21 20.01
N ALA A 108 0.96 -21.05 18.95
CA ALA A 108 1.95 -19.99 18.83
C ALA A 108 1.34 -18.76 18.16
N SER A 109 1.58 -17.58 18.73
CA SER A 109 1.18 -16.30 18.13
C SER A 109 2.29 -15.78 17.23
N TYR A 110 1.92 -15.19 16.11
CA TYR A 110 2.81 -14.62 15.11
C TYR A 110 2.51 -13.14 14.91
N GLY A 111 3.54 -12.38 14.58
CA GLY A 111 3.51 -10.95 14.33
C GLY A 111 4.39 -10.57 13.15
N PRO A 112 4.40 -9.28 12.74
CA PRO A 112 5.23 -8.83 11.64
C PRO A 112 6.73 -8.86 12.03
N SER A 113 7.60 -9.22 11.08
CA SER A 113 9.04 -9.32 11.32
C SER A 113 9.70 -7.94 11.49
N LEU A 114 9.13 -6.91 10.86
CA LEU A 114 9.46 -5.49 10.99
C LEU A 114 8.21 -4.67 11.32
N GLU A 115 8.39 -3.41 11.68
CA GLU A 115 7.27 -2.46 11.77
C GLU A 115 6.69 -2.17 10.37
N PRO A 116 5.39 -2.43 10.12
CA PRO A 116 4.72 -2.10 8.87
C PRO A 116 4.71 -0.60 8.55
N ARG A 117 4.96 -0.22 7.29
CA ARG A 117 5.00 1.20 6.87
C ARG A 117 4.24 1.49 5.58
N TYR A 118 4.44 0.65 4.56
CA TYR A 118 3.80 0.80 3.26
C TYR A 118 3.23 -0.52 2.77
N ARG A 119 2.18 -0.42 1.97
CA ARG A 119 1.73 -1.49 1.09
C ARG A 119 2.47 -1.34 -0.23
N MET A 120 3.07 -2.43 -0.69
CA MET A 120 3.63 -2.58 -2.02
C MET A 120 2.67 -3.43 -2.87
N LYS A 121 2.33 -2.93 -4.05
CA LYS A 121 1.42 -3.58 -5.01
C LYS A 121 2.21 -3.90 -6.26
N VAL A 122 2.25 -5.16 -6.64
CA VAL A 122 2.90 -5.61 -7.87
C VAL A 122 1.82 -6.03 -8.84
N LEU A 123 1.65 -5.26 -9.90
CA LEU A 123 0.68 -5.54 -10.96
C LEU A 123 1.39 -6.26 -12.09
N TYR A 124 0.85 -7.41 -12.50
CA TYR A 124 1.42 -8.23 -13.54
C TYR A 124 0.72 -8.01 -14.88
N ALA A 125 1.49 -8.04 -15.96
CA ALA A 125 1.04 -7.91 -17.35
C ALA A 125 0.50 -9.25 -17.88
N VAL A 126 -0.52 -9.78 -17.20
CA VAL A 126 -1.25 -11.01 -17.57
C VAL A 126 -2.74 -10.68 -17.78
N GLU A 127 -3.48 -11.53 -18.50
CA GLU A 127 -4.86 -11.25 -18.93
C GLU A 127 -5.79 -10.85 -17.78
N ASP A 128 -5.70 -11.53 -16.64
CA ASP A 128 -6.53 -11.28 -15.45
C ASP A 128 -6.04 -10.11 -14.59
N ARG A 129 -4.97 -9.41 -14.98
CA ARG A 129 -4.34 -8.31 -14.22
C ARG A 129 -4.08 -8.69 -12.76
N PHE A 130 -3.55 -9.90 -12.57
CA PHE A 130 -3.16 -10.42 -11.27
C PHE A 130 -2.32 -9.39 -10.51
N THR A 131 -2.57 -9.28 -9.20
CA THR A 131 -1.89 -8.32 -8.32
C THR A 131 -1.43 -9.02 -7.06
N SER A 132 -0.13 -8.95 -6.77
CA SER A 132 0.41 -9.37 -5.48
C SER A 132 0.52 -8.18 -4.53
N LEU A 133 0.15 -8.40 -3.28
CA LEU A 133 0.17 -7.39 -2.23
C LEU A 133 1.17 -7.78 -1.15
N PHE A 134 2.10 -6.87 -0.86
CA PHE A 134 3.13 -7.06 0.16
C PHE A 134 3.10 -5.91 1.16
N THR A 135 3.40 -6.19 2.42
CA THR A 135 3.64 -5.15 3.42
C THR A 135 5.16 -4.99 3.57
N VAL A 136 5.63 -3.75 3.56
CA VAL A 136 7.07 -3.42 3.63
C VAL A 136 7.37 -2.52 4.83
N GLY A 137 8.60 -2.66 5.34
CA GLY A 137 9.11 -1.92 6.49
C GLY A 137 10.61 -1.68 6.36
N LYS A 138 11.16 -0.85 7.25
CA LYS A 138 12.61 -0.62 7.34
C LYS A 138 13.24 -1.58 8.33
N ASN A 139 14.32 -2.23 7.91
CA ASN A 139 15.15 -3.03 8.80
C ASN A 139 16.00 -2.13 9.73
N PRO A 140 16.73 -2.70 10.71
CA PRO A 140 17.58 -1.89 11.62
C PRO A 140 18.68 -1.07 10.92
N LYS A 141 19.02 -1.37 9.67
CA LYS A 141 19.97 -0.61 8.85
C LYS A 141 19.30 0.53 8.05
N GLY A 142 17.97 0.63 8.11
CA GLY A 142 17.18 1.62 7.37
C GLY A 142 16.82 1.20 5.94
N GLU A 143 17.11 -0.05 5.55
CA GLU A 143 16.82 -0.57 4.21
C GLU A 143 15.37 -1.07 4.14
N TRP A 144 14.71 -0.84 3.00
CA TRP A 144 13.36 -1.33 2.75
C TRP A 144 13.37 -2.84 2.46
N GLN A 145 12.53 -3.58 3.17
CA GLN A 145 12.35 -5.02 2.99
C GLN A 145 10.88 -5.43 3.13
N ILE A 146 10.54 -6.56 2.53
CA ILE A 146 9.23 -7.19 2.66
C ILE A 146 9.14 -7.89 4.01
N ILE A 147 8.00 -7.73 4.67
CA ILE A 147 7.76 -8.25 6.02
C ILE A 147 7.31 -9.73 5.95
N CYS A 148 7.86 -10.59 6.81
CA CYS A 148 7.35 -11.94 7.07
C CYS A 148 6.68 -12.04 8.45
N ALA A 149 6.04 -13.17 8.71
CA ALA A 149 5.54 -13.48 10.04
C ALA A 149 6.64 -14.10 10.92
N LYS A 150 6.86 -13.56 12.12
CA LYS A 150 7.75 -14.16 13.13
C LYS A 150 6.97 -14.54 14.39
N PRO A 151 7.40 -15.57 15.14
CA PRO A 151 6.79 -15.88 16.44
C PRO A 151 6.87 -14.67 17.37
N LYS A 152 5.76 -14.35 18.04
CA LYS A 152 5.74 -13.41 19.17
C LYS A 152 6.23 -14.15 20.42
N PRO A 153 7.06 -13.52 21.27
CA PRO A 153 7.34 -14.07 22.59
C PRO A 153 6.02 -14.34 23.32
N PRO A 154 5.93 -15.42 24.12
CA PRO A 154 4.75 -15.64 24.94
C PRO A 154 4.52 -14.42 25.83
N LEU A 155 3.26 -13.98 25.91
CA LEU A 155 2.87 -12.92 26.84
C LEU A 155 3.25 -13.37 28.25
N ARG A 156 4.17 -12.65 28.89
CA ARG A 156 4.47 -12.82 30.31
C ARG A 156 3.53 -11.88 31.06
N TYR A 157 2.52 -12.46 31.70
CA TYR A 157 1.61 -11.76 32.62
C TYR A 157 2.23 -11.70 34.03
#